data_AF-X0UUM0-F1
#
_entry.id   AF-X0UUM0-F1
#
_cell.length_a   1.000
_cell.length_b   1.000
_cell.length_c   1.000
_cell.angle_alpha   90.00
_cell.angle_beta   90.00
_cell.angle_gamma   90.00
#
_symmetry.space_group_name_H-M   'P 1'
#
loop_
_entity.id
_entity.type
_entity.pdbx_description
1 polymer ?
#
loop_
_entity_poly.entity_id
_entity_poly.type
_entity_poly.pdbx_seq_one_letter_code
_entity_poly.pdbx_strand_id
1 'polypeptide(L)' 'VVPLLHSDETIMEIARYITGAKKYVLQNFSPLEKTLEPSFQKIKPCSDEKMQELSEKAKKYVPNCCWR' A
#
# COMPACT_ATOMS: atom_id res chain seq x y z
N VAL A 1 -0.49 -1.86 -2.80
CA VAL A 1 -1.28 -0.62 -2.80
C VAL A 1 -1.63 -0.30 -4.23
N VAL A 2 -2.84 -0.69 -4.64
CA VAL A 2 -3.37 -0.39 -5.97
C VAL A 2 -4.13 0.93 -5.89
N PRO A 3 -3.70 1.97 -6.61
CA PRO A 3 -4.40 3.26 -6.67
C PRO A 3 -5.85 3.08 -7.12
N LEU A 4 -6.74 3.97 -6.68
CA LEU A 4 -8.20 3.93 -6.92
C LEU A 4 -8.96 2.80 -6.20
N LEU A 5 -8.29 1.71 -5.82
CA LEU A 5 -8.90 0.61 -5.04
C LEU A 5 -8.66 0.71 -3.55
N HIS A 6 -7.46 1.18 -3.16
CA HIS A 6 -7.11 1.36 -1.75
C HIS A 6 -7.07 2.84 -1.43
N SER A 7 -7.94 3.27 -0.50
CA SER A 7 -7.83 4.58 0.13
C SER A 7 -6.82 4.55 1.27
N ASP A 8 -6.37 5.73 1.72
CA ASP A 8 -5.56 5.87 2.94
C ASP A 8 -6.23 5.16 4.13
N GLU A 9 -7.54 5.30 4.27
CA GLU A 9 -8.32 4.67 5.33
C GLU A 9 -8.26 3.15 5.26
N THR A 10 -8.44 2.56 4.08
CA THR A 10 -8.30 1.10 3.89
C THR A 10 -6.93 0.60 4.33
N ILE A 11 -5.85 1.31 4.01
CA ILE A 11 -4.50 0.92 4.46
C ILE A 11 -4.39 0.98 5.99
N MET A 12 -4.99 1.99 6.63
CA MET A 12 -4.99 2.11 8.09
C MET A 12 -5.85 1.03 8.76
N GLU A 13 -6.97 0.66 8.16
CA GLU A 13 -7.81 -0.44 8.63
C GLU A 13 -7.08 -1.78 8.55
N ILE A 14 -6.37 -2.04 7.45
CA ILE A 14 -5.51 -3.22 7.33
C ILE A 14 -4.45 -3.19 8.42
N ALA A 15 -3.71 -2.08 8.56
CA ALA A 15 -2.66 -1.94 9.57
C ALA A 15 -3.18 -2.18 11.00
N ARG A 16 -4.37 -1.66 11.33
CA ARG A 16 -5.05 -1.88 12.61
C ARG A 16 -5.47 -3.34 12.78
N TYR A 17 -6.03 -3.95 11.73
CA TYR A 17 -6.47 -5.34 11.75
C TYR A 17 -5.31 -6.31 12.00
N ILE A 18 -4.13 -6.04 11.44
CA ILE A 18 -2.93 -6.87 11.61
C ILE A 18 -2.04 -6.43 12.79
N THR A 19 -2.58 -5.67 13.76
CA THR A 19 -1.81 -5.23 14.94
C THR A 19 -1.16 -6.43 15.63
N GLY A 20 0.16 -6.37 15.87
CA GLY A 20 0.96 -7.47 16.40
C GLY A 20 1.72 -8.28 15.33
N ALA A 21 1.49 -8.02 14.05
CA ALA A 21 2.31 -8.57 12.98
C ALA A 21 3.78 -8.11 13.11
N LYS A 22 4.73 -9.01 12.78
CA LYS A 22 6.17 -8.72 12.87
C LYS A 22 6.63 -7.65 11.88
N LYS A 23 5.95 -7.52 10.74
CA LYS A 23 6.28 -6.60 9.66
C LYS A 23 5.08 -6.36 8.76
N TYR A 24 4.91 -5.14 8.27
CA TYR A 24 3.97 -4.80 7.21
C TYR A 24 4.71 -4.11 6.07
N VAL A 25 4.64 -4.67 4.85
CA VAL A 25 5.30 -4.08 3.69
C VAL A 25 4.24 -3.60 2.71
N LEU A 26 4.14 -2.28 2.54
CA LEU A 26 3.30 -1.67 1.53
C LEU A 26 3.99 -1.80 0.17
N GLN A 27 3.51 -2.71 -0.67
CA GLN A 27 4.01 -2.87 -2.04
C GLN A 27 3.33 -1.85 -2.96
N ASN A 28 4.07 -1.00 -3.65
CA ASN A 28 3.49 -0.11 -4.67
C ASN A 28 3.01 -0.95 -5.87
N PHE A 29 1.90 -0.55 -6.49
CA PHE A 29 1.38 -1.26 -7.65
C PHE A 29 2.28 -1.02 -8.87
N SER A 30 2.60 -2.10 -9.60
CA SER A 30 3.37 -2.05 -10.84
C SER A 30 2.50 -2.51 -12.02
N PRO A 31 2.04 -1.60 -12.90
CA PRO A 31 1.32 -1.95 -14.12
C PRO A 31 2.23 -2.45 -15.24
N LEU A 32 3.55 -2.56 -15.01
CA LEU A 32 4.54 -2.97 -16.01
C LEU A 32 4.38 -4.45 -16.40
N GLU A 33 3.79 -5.26 -15.53
CA GLU A 33 3.49 -6.66 -15.79
C GLU A 33 2.07 -6.85 -16.33
N LYS A 34 1.81 -8.01 -16.94
CA LYS A 34 0.48 -8.35 -17.45
C LYS A 34 -0.50 -8.51 -16.29
N THR A 35 -1.32 -7.49 -16.05
CA THR A 35 -2.44 -7.57 -15.11
C THR A 35 -3.51 -8.55 -15.60
N LEU A 36 -4.19 -9.22 -14.67
CA LEU A 36 -5.34 -10.07 -14.98
C LEU A 36 -6.47 -9.25 -15.63
N GLU A 37 -6.72 -8.06 -15.07
CA GLU A 37 -7.69 -7.11 -15.58
C GLU A 37 -6.97 -6.07 -16.45
N PRO A 38 -7.17 -6.03 -17.78
CA PRO A 38 -6.38 -5.18 -18.69
C PRO A 38 -6.50 -3.69 -18.41
N SER A 39 -7.62 -3.25 -17.84
CA SER A 39 -7.84 -1.85 -17.47
C SER A 39 -6.85 -1.36 -16.40
N PHE A 40 -6.29 -2.26 -15.58
CA PHE A 40 -5.36 -1.91 -14.51
C PHE A 40 -3.96 -1.54 -15.02
N GLN A 41 -3.60 -1.91 -16.24
CA GLN A 41 -2.32 -1.47 -16.85
C GLN A 41 -2.27 0.05 -17.06
N LYS A 42 -3.44 0.71 -17.10
CA LYS A 42 -3.55 2.16 -17.24
C LYS A 42 -3.50 2.90 -15.90
N ILE A 43 -3.53 2.19 -14.78
CA ILE A 43 -3.50 2.80 -13.45
C ILE A 43 -2.08 3.26 -13.16
N LYS A 44 -1.90 4.56 -12.97
CA LYS A 44 -0.63 5.16 -12.57
C LYS A 44 -0.32 4.76 -11.11
N PRO A 45 0.86 4.21 -10.80
CA PRO A 45 1.29 3.90 -9.44
C PRO A 45 1.23 5.10 -8.49
N CYS A 46 1.20 4.82 -7.18
CA CYS A 46 1.40 5.88 -6.17
C CYS A 46 2.79 6.48 -6.33
N SER A 47 2.94 7.78 -6.02
CA SER A 47 4.26 8.39 -5.88
C SER A 47 4.99 7.82 -4.65
N ASP A 48 6.31 7.85 -4.70
CA ASP A 48 7.17 7.43 -3.59
C ASP A 48 6.86 8.21 -2.31
N GLU A 49 6.62 9.52 -2.44
CA GLU A 49 6.19 10.39 -1.33
C GLU A 49 4.89 9.89 -0.68
N LYS A 50 3.92 9.47 -1.49
CA LYS A 50 2.64 8.95 -1.00
C LYS A 50 2.82 7.61 -0.30
N MET A 51 3.63 6.72 -0.87
CA MET A 51 3.94 5.42 -0.26
C MET A 51 4.69 5.59 1.08
N GLN A 52 5.63 6.53 1.13
CA GLN A 52 6.33 6.90 2.36
C GLN A 52 5.33 7.39 3.41
N GLU A 53 4.46 8.34 3.08
CA GLU A 53 3.43 8.89 3.97
C GLU A 53 2.53 7.78 4.54
N LEU A 54 2.03 6.87 3.68
CA LEU A 54 1.19 5.75 4.08
C LEU A 54 1.93 4.82 5.05
N SER A 55 3.19 4.51 4.77
CA SER A 55 4.00 3.63 5.61
C SER A 55 4.23 4.24 6.99
N GLU A 56 4.52 5.55 7.08
CA GLU A 56 4.69 6.26 8.35
C GLU A 56 3.40 6.27 9.18
N LYS A 57 2.24 6.52 8.54
CA LYS A 57 0.95 6.44 9.23
C LYS A 57 0.68 5.03 9.78
N ALA A 58 0.98 3.99 8.99
CA ALA A 58 0.78 2.60 9.38
C ALA A 58 1.68 2.15 10.54
N LYS A 59 2.84 2.80 10.75
CA LYS A 59 3.72 2.51 11.90
C LYS A 59 3.06 2.71 13.26
N LYS A 60 1.98 3.49 13.33
CA LYS A 60 1.14 3.62 14.53
C LYS A 60 0.59 2.26 15.00
N TYR A 61 0.32 1.34 14.09
CA TYR A 61 -0.24 0.02 14.40
C TYR A 61 0.78 -1.11 14.24
N VAL A 62 1.67 -1.01 13.26
CA VAL A 62 2.76 -1.98 13.01
C VAL A 62 4.10 -1.25 12.94
N PRO A 63 4.88 -1.18 14.03
CA PRO A 63 6.10 -0.34 14.09
C PRO A 63 7.11 -0.65 12.99
N ASN A 64 7.22 -1.91 12.57
CA ASN A 64 8.06 -2.35 11.46
C ASN A 64 7.28 -2.31 10.13
N CYS A 65 6.72 -1.14 9.81
CA CYS A 65 6.09 -0.87 8.52
C CYS A 65 7.05 -0.14 7.60
N CYS A 66 7.18 -0.61 6.36
CA CYS A 66 7.95 0.04 5.30
C CYS A 66 7.22 -0.11 3.96
N TRP A 67 7.66 0.61 2.93
CA TRP A 67 7.15 0.42 1.57
C TRP A 67 8.26 -0.05 0.63
N ARG A 68 7.84 -0.70 -0.47
CA ARG A 68 8.69 -1.17 -1.56
C ARG A 68 7.96 -1.03 -2.89
#